data_AF-A0A249SQH2-F1
#
_entry.id   AF-A0A249SQH2-F1
#
_cell.length_a   1.000
_cell.length_b   1.000
_cell.length_c   1.000
_cell.angle_alpha   90.00
_cell.angle_beta   90.00
_cell.angle_gamma   90.00
#
_symmetry.space_group_name_H-M   'P 1'
#
loop_
_entity.id
_entity.type
_entity.pdbx_description
1 polymer ?
#
loop_
_entity_poly.entity_id
_entity_poly.type
_entity_poly.pdbx_seq_one_letter_code
_entity_poly.pdbx_strand_id
1 'polypeptide(L)' 'MKKTALIAAAGGILIALLAYSAHSAGLLGVKAFFKLGIAGLLLMIAAAAYFIVSALAEWARETDFFRKIL' A
#
# COMPACT_ATOMS: atom_id res chain seq x y z
N MET A 1 4.60 3.98 12.20
CA MET A 1 3.85 2.88 11.53
C MET A 1 3.12 3.37 10.28
N LYS A 2 2.34 4.45 10.31
CA LYS A 2 1.68 5.00 9.10
C LYS A 2 2.64 5.41 7.95
N LYS A 3 3.86 5.86 8.28
CA LYS A 3 4.91 6.22 7.29
C LYS A 3 5.33 5.05 6.40
N THR A 4 5.43 3.82 6.93
CA THR A 4 5.79 2.65 6.12
C THR A 4 4.66 2.25 5.17
N ALA A 5 3.41 2.40 5.60
CA ALA A 5 2.23 2.24 4.75
C ALA A 5 2.26 3.23 3.57
N LEU A 6 2.59 4.50 3.83
CA LEU A 6 2.75 5.53 2.80
C LEU A 6 3.87 5.18 1.80
N ILE A 7 5.03 4.75 2.30
CA ILE A 7 6.15 4.35 1.44
C ILE A 7 5.77 3.15 0.57
N ALA A 8 5.09 2.15 1.14
CA ALA A 8 4.61 1.00 0.38
C ALA A 8 3.58 1.40 -0.68
N ALA A 9 2.61 2.26 -0.33
CA ALA A 9 1.64 2.78 -1.30
C ALA A 9 2.33 3.55 -2.44
N ALA A 10 3.27 4.44 -2.13
CA ALA A 10 4.05 5.17 -3.12
C ALA A 10 4.89 4.24 -4.00
N GLY A 11 5.52 3.22 -3.41
CA GLY A 11 6.26 2.19 -4.13
C GLY A 11 5.37 1.43 -5.12
N GLY A 12 4.16 1.06 -4.71
CA GLY A 12 3.19 0.39 -5.59
C GLY A 12 2.78 1.26 -6.78
N ILE A 13 2.56 2.56 -6.55
CA ILE A 13 2.26 3.54 -7.61
C ILE A 13 3.43 3.66 -8.59
N LEU A 14 4.66 3.77 -8.09
CA LEU A 14 5.86 3.86 -8.93
C LEU A 14 6.03 2.61 -9.79
N ILE A 15 5.83 1.42 -9.22
CA ILE A 15 5.91 0.15 -9.96
C ILE A 15 4.86 0.12 -11.08
N ALA A 16 3.63 0.56 -10.82
CA ALA A 16 2.58 0.61 -11.82
C ALA A 16 2.92 1.58 -12.97
N LEU A 17 3.44 2.77 -12.65
CA LEU A 17 3.86 3.77 -13.64
C LEU A 17 5.03 3.29 -14.50
N LEU A 18 6.03 2.65 -13.89
CA LEU A 18 7.17 2.09 -14.60
C LEU A 18 6.75 0.92 -15.49
N ALA A 19 5.89 0.04 -15.00
CA ALA A 19 5.36 -1.08 -15.77
C ALA A 19 4.57 -0.58 -16.98
N TYR A 20 3.71 0.42 -16.81
CA TYR A 20 2.98 1.06 -17.91
C TYR A 20 3.91 1.69 -18.94
N SER A 21 4.86 2.51 -18.48
CA SER A 21 5.83 3.19 -19.35
C SER A 21 6.65 2.18 -20.16
N ALA A 22 7.16 1.14 -19.51
CA ALA A 22 7.95 0.09 -20.17
C ALA A 22 7.13 -0.76 -21.15
N HIS A 23 5.85 -1.03 -20.84
CA HIS A 23 4.96 -1.70 -21.78
C HIS A 23 4.70 -0.82 -23.01
N SER A 24 4.42 0.48 -22.81
CA SER A 24 4.18 1.44 -23.89
C SER A 24 5.40 1.65 -24.80
N ALA A 25 6.60 1.56 -24.25
CA ALA A 25 7.87 1.61 -24.99
C ALA A 25 8.21 0.29 -25.71
N GLY A 26 7.37 -0.76 -25.60
CA GLY A 26 7.61 -2.08 -26.18
C GLY A 26 8.71 -2.89 -25.47
N LEU A 27 9.24 -2.40 -24.35
CA LEU A 27 10.31 -3.04 -23.56
C LEU A 27 9.80 -4.20 -22.71
N LEU A 28 8.48 -4.26 -22.48
CA LEU A 28 7.84 -5.24 -21.61
C LEU A 28 6.64 -5.90 -22.30
N GLY A 29 6.68 -7.22 -22.42
CA GLY A 29 5.57 -8.01 -22.95
C GLY A 29 4.35 -8.01 -22.02
N VAL A 30 3.17 -8.21 -22.59
CA VAL A 30 1.86 -8.13 -21.90
C VAL A 30 1.81 -8.99 -20.62
N LYS A 31 2.33 -10.24 -20.66
CA LYS A 31 2.35 -11.12 -19.47
C LYS A 31 3.15 -10.51 -18.30
N ALA A 32 4.28 -9.88 -18.59
CA ALA A 32 5.13 -9.30 -17.56
C ALA A 32 4.56 -7.97 -17.05
N PHE A 33 3.93 -7.18 -17.93
CA PHE A 33 3.15 -6.01 -17.54
C PHE A 33 2.06 -6.36 -16.51
N PHE A 34 1.23 -7.37 -16.79
CA PHE A 34 0.18 -7.79 -15.84
C PHE A 34 0.74 -8.31 -14.51
N LYS A 35 1.83 -9.09 -14.53
CA LYS A 35 2.47 -9.55 -13.29
C LYS A 35 2.96 -8.39 -12.42
N LEU A 36 3.64 -7.42 -13.01
CA LEU A 36 4.15 -6.25 -12.29
C LEU A 36 3.02 -5.34 -11.81
N GLY A 37 1.99 -5.14 -12.64
CA GLY A 37 0.79 -4.39 -12.27
C GLY A 37 0.06 -5.01 -11.08
N ILE A 38 -0.16 -6.33 -11.11
CA ILE A 38 -0.78 -7.07 -9.99
C ILE A 38 0.09 -6.97 -8.73
N ALA A 39 1.41 -7.11 -8.85
CA ALA A 39 2.31 -6.98 -7.71
C ALA A 39 2.24 -5.58 -7.08
N GLY A 40 2.26 -4.52 -7.88
CA GLY A 40 2.09 -3.15 -7.40
C GLY A 40 0.75 -2.92 -6.72
N LEU A 41 -0.33 -3.47 -7.30
CA LEU A 41 -1.69 -3.35 -6.77
C LEU A 41 -1.85 -4.08 -5.43
N LEU A 42 -1.28 -5.28 -5.29
CA LEU A 42 -1.24 -6.02 -4.03
C LEU A 42 -0.46 -5.26 -2.95
N LEU A 43 0.64 -4.62 -3.33
CA LEU A 43 1.45 -3.80 -2.43
C LEU A 43 0.65 -2.61 -1.87
N MET A 44 -0.14 -1.96 -2.73
CA MET A 44 -1.02 -0.86 -2.33
C MET A 44 -2.17 -1.33 -1.42
N ILE A 45 -2.77 -2.48 -1.71
CA ILE A 45 -3.82 -3.08 -0.86
C ILE A 45 -3.24 -3.40 0.53
N ALA A 46 -2.07 -4.03 0.58
CA ALA A 46 -1.41 -4.35 1.85
C ALA A 46 -1.08 -3.08 2.65
N ALA A 47 -0.61 -2.02 1.98
CA ALA A 47 -0.38 -0.73 2.61
C ALA A 47 -1.66 -0.14 3.21
N ALA A 48 -2.77 -0.16 2.47
CA ALA A 48 -4.06 0.33 2.94
C ALA A 48 -4.59 -0.47 4.13
N ALA A 49 -4.52 -1.80 4.05
CA ALA A 49 -4.91 -2.69 5.15
C ALA A 49 -4.08 -2.42 6.41
N TYR A 50 -2.77 -2.30 6.27
CA TYR A 50 -1.88 -2.00 7.39
C TYR A 50 -2.17 -0.62 8.00
N PHE A 51 -2.47 0.39 7.18
CA PHE A 51 -2.85 1.71 7.66
C PHE A 51 -4.14 1.67 8.48
N ILE A 52 -5.18 0.99 7.98
CA ILE A 52 -6.48 0.86 8.66
C ILE A 52 -6.32 0.12 9.99
N VAL A 53 -5.62 -1.02 10.01
CA VAL A 53 -5.37 -1.77 11.25
C VAL A 53 -4.58 -0.94 12.25
N SER A 54 -3.55 -0.21 11.80
CA SER A 54 -2.78 0.67 12.67
C SER A 54 -3.63 1.81 13.23
N ALA A 55 -4.56 2.38 12.46
CA ALA A 55 -5.45 3.43 12.91
C ALA A 55 -6.47 2.90 13.94
N LEU A 56 -7.08 1.75 13.68
CA LEU A 56 -7.99 1.07 14.62
C LEU A 56 -7.29 0.72 15.93
N ALA A 57 -6.07 0.20 15.87
CA ALA A 57 -5.30 -0.14 17.06
C ALA A 57 -4.94 1.09 17.91
N GLU A 58 -4.66 2.23 17.27
CA GLU A 58 -4.39 3.49 17.97
C GLU A 58 -5.65 4.05 18.64
N TRP A 59 -6.78 4.02 17.92
CA TRP A 59 -8.07 4.43 18.46
C TRP A 59 -8.55 3.56 19.64
N ALA A 60 -8.37 2.24 19.55
CA ALA A 60 -8.69 1.32 20.65
C ALA A 60 -7.88 1.65 21.92
N ARG A 61 -6.59 1.96 21.78
CA ARG A 61 -5.73 2.34 22.93
C ARG A 61 -6.17 3.66 23.57
N GLU A 62 -6.53 4.66 22.76
CA GLU A 62 -7.05 5.92 23.30
C GLU A 62 -8.35 5.69 24.07
N THR A 63 -9.24 4.85 23.54
CA THR A 63 -10.52 4.53 24.18
C THR A 63 -10.32 3.80 25.51
N ASP A 64 -9.41 2.82 25.58
CA ASP A 64 -9.04 2.13 26.82
C ASP A 64 -8.35 3.05 27.84
N PHE A 65 -7.57 4.03 27.38
CA PHE A 65 -6.96 5.05 28.23
C PHE A 65 -8.04 5.92 28.89
N PHE A 66 -9.00 6.43 28.11
CA PHE A 66 -10.13 7.20 28.67
C PHE A 66 -10.98 6.36 29.62
N ARG A 67 -11.18 5.07 29.33
CA ARG A 67 -11.92 4.15 30.21
C ARG A 67 -11.23 3.82 31.53
N LYS A 68 -9.90 3.98 31.61
CA LYS A 68 -9.13 3.77 32.85
C LYS A 68 -9.04 5.00 33.75
N ILE A 69 -9.32 6.19 33.22
CA ILE A 69 -9.14 7.48 33.92
C ILE A 69 -10.47 8.03 34.45
N LEU A 70 -11.58 7.74 33.77
CA LEU A 70 -12.95 8.01 34.23
C LEU A 70 -13.47 6.88 35.14
#